data_AF-A0A819NJE5-F1
#
_entry.id   AF-A0A819NJE5-F1
#
_cell.length_a   1.000
_cell.length_b   1.000
_cell.length_c   1.000
_cell.angle_alpha   90.00
_cell.angle_beta   90.00
_cell.angle_gamma   90.00
#
_symmetry.space_group_name_H-M   'P 1'
#
loop_
_entity.id
_entity.type
_entity.pdbx_description
1 polymer ?
#
loop_
_entity_poly.entity_id
_entity_poly.type
_entity_poly.pdbx_seq_one_letter_code
_entity_poly.pdbx_strand_id
1 'polypeptide(L)'
;HPLLTLFLYYWRLDTHSYIFGRKPIKDPFDIMQQRKIQYAFTMANIEDEVHIPGLWTTFHQFLKEHCLKPSIAFRKTQTSWFNSYSLAIIFTNFAIANVSLFRDHSLIRAWLHKVDSNGGIYRHRWGDAPIHTLILTQLISRNQLVRLRYFG
;
A
#
# COMPACT_ATOMS: atom_id res chain seq x y z
N HIS A 1 -10.48 9.13 -9.61
CA HIS A 1 -11.25 9.37 -10.85
C HIS A 1 -12.74 9.30 -10.54
N PRO A 2 -13.61 10.18 -11.10
CA PRO A 2 -15.05 10.19 -10.82
C PRO A 2 -15.74 8.84 -11.04
N LEU A 3 -15.37 8.09 -12.09
CA LEU A 3 -15.96 6.76 -12.34
C LEU A 3 -15.79 5.76 -11.16
N LEU A 4 -14.76 5.92 -10.33
CA LEU A 4 -14.56 5.06 -9.16
C LEU A 4 -15.59 5.33 -8.05
N THR A 5 -16.36 6.43 -8.09
CA THR A 5 -17.41 6.68 -7.09
C THR A 5 -18.58 5.72 -7.22
N LEU A 6 -18.71 5.03 -8.36
CA LEU A 6 -19.76 4.05 -8.63
C LEU A 6 -19.45 2.65 -8.05
N PHE A 7 -18.23 2.43 -7.56
CA PHE A 7 -17.76 1.11 -7.12
C PHE A 7 -17.30 1.12 -5.67
N LEU A 8 -17.52 0.00 -4.96
CA LEU A 8 -16.97 -0.22 -3.61
C LEU A 8 -15.51 -0.64 -3.66
N TYR A 9 -15.16 -1.45 -4.65
CA TYR A 9 -13.82 -2.00 -4.84
C TYR A 9 -13.36 -1.79 -6.27
N TYR A 10 -12.05 -1.65 -6.45
CA TYR A 10 -11.41 -1.74 -7.76
C TYR A 10 -10.36 -2.85 -7.73
N TRP A 11 -10.11 -3.44 -8.90
CA TRP A 11 -8.98 -4.33 -9.13
C TRP A 11 -8.05 -3.66 -10.14
N ARG A 12 -6.84 -3.29 -9.70
CA ARG A 12 -5.77 -2.82 -10.59
C ARG A 12 -5.16 -4.02 -11.32
N LEU A 13 -5.21 -3.95 -12.64
CA LEU A 13 -4.53 -4.84 -13.57
C LEU A 13 -3.60 -3.98 -14.43
N ASP A 14 -2.32 -4.30 -14.44
CA ASP A 14 -1.33 -3.60 -15.25
C ASP A 14 -1.22 -4.25 -16.64
N THR A 15 -0.78 -3.51 -17.66
CA THR A 15 -0.71 -3.98 -19.05
C THR A 15 0.27 -5.14 -19.27
N HIS A 16 1.15 -5.39 -18.29
CA HIS A 16 2.10 -6.50 -18.27
C HIS A 16 1.78 -7.53 -17.17
N SER A 17 0.55 -7.51 -16.63
CA SER A 17 0.08 -8.49 -15.66
C SER A 17 -0.62 -9.64 -16.36
N TYR A 18 -0.14 -10.86 -16.11
CA TYR A 18 -0.78 -12.09 -16.58
C TYR A 18 -1.39 -12.79 -15.37
N ILE A 19 -2.60 -13.30 -15.52
CA ILE A 19 -3.24 -14.13 -14.50
C ILE A 19 -3.01 -15.58 -14.92
N PHE A 20 -2.12 -16.25 -14.21
CA PHE A 20 -1.83 -17.66 -14.44
C PHE A 20 -2.59 -18.52 -13.43
N GLY A 21 -2.96 -19.73 -13.86
CA GLY A 21 -3.66 -20.70 -13.02
C GLY A 21 -5.15 -20.85 -13.33
N ARG A 22 -5.82 -21.66 -12.51
CA ARG A 22 -7.24 -21.96 -12.69
C ARG A 22 -8.09 -20.77 -12.27
N LYS A 23 -9.27 -20.63 -12.90
CA LYS A 23 -10.30 -19.65 -12.50
C LYS A 23 -10.46 -19.66 -10.97
N PRO A 24 -10.49 -18.50 -10.30
CA PRO A 24 -10.71 -18.43 -8.87
C PRO A 24 -11.96 -19.22 -8.47
N ILE A 25 -11.85 -20.04 -7.43
CA ILE A 25 -12.97 -20.87 -6.93
C ILE A 25 -14.06 -19.99 -6.31
N LYS A 26 -13.70 -18.78 -5.85
CA LYS A 26 -14.60 -17.78 -5.26
C LYS A 26 -14.32 -16.41 -5.85
N ASP A 27 -15.36 -15.59 -5.95
CA ASP A 27 -15.23 -14.19 -6.35
C ASP A 27 -14.34 -13.45 -5.33
N PRO A 28 -13.24 -12.81 -5.75
CA PRO A 28 -12.39 -12.07 -4.84
C PRO A 28 -13.11 -10.89 -4.17
N PHE A 29 -14.05 -10.23 -4.84
CA PHE A 29 -14.81 -9.11 -4.26
C PHE A 29 -15.78 -9.58 -3.17
N ASP A 30 -16.37 -10.77 -3.30
CA ASP A 30 -17.17 -11.38 -2.23
C ASP A 30 -16.33 -11.60 -0.97
N ILE A 31 -15.10 -12.11 -1.14
CA ILE A 31 -14.16 -12.31 -0.02
C ILE A 31 -13.83 -10.97 0.63
N MET A 32 -13.57 -9.93 -0.17
CA MET A 32 -13.27 -8.60 0.33
C MET A 32 -14.43 -8.05 1.17
N GLN A 33 -15.66 -8.15 0.68
CA GLN A 33 -16.86 -7.65 1.37
C GLN A 33 -17.17 -8.43 2.64
N GLN A 34 -17.26 -9.77 2.56
CA GLN A 34 -17.64 -10.62 3.70
C GLN A 34 -16.68 -10.47 4.87
N ARG A 35 -15.38 -10.28 4.58
CA ARG A 35 -14.33 -10.15 5.61
C ARG A 35 -13.97 -8.70 5.92
N LYS A 36 -14.66 -7.72 5.32
CA LYS A 36 -14.39 -6.27 5.48
C LYS A 36 -12.94 -5.89 5.18
N ILE A 37 -12.34 -6.56 4.20
CA ILE A 37 -10.96 -6.30 3.75
C ILE A 37 -10.94 -4.96 3.03
N GLN A 38 -9.89 -4.17 3.29
CA GLN A 38 -9.65 -2.88 2.66
C GLN A 38 -8.64 -2.98 1.51
N TYR A 39 -7.67 -3.88 1.61
CA TYR A 39 -6.64 -4.05 0.57
C TYR A 39 -6.18 -5.51 0.47
N ALA A 40 -6.06 -6.00 -0.76
CA ALA A 40 -5.53 -7.31 -1.09
C ALA A 40 -4.43 -7.23 -2.15
N PHE A 41 -3.38 -8.03 -1.96
CA PHE A 41 -2.20 -8.08 -2.84
C PHE A 41 -1.73 -9.53 -3.02
N THR A 42 -0.86 -9.79 -4.00
CA THR A 42 -0.30 -11.12 -4.27
C THR A 42 1.18 -11.22 -3.92
N MET A 43 1.95 -10.17 -4.24
CA MET A 43 3.40 -10.15 -4.16
C MET A 43 3.95 -8.96 -3.37
N ALA A 44 5.11 -9.18 -2.79
CA ALA A 44 5.96 -8.14 -2.24
C ALA A 44 7.38 -8.35 -2.76
N ASN A 45 8.09 -7.27 -3.07
CA ASN A 45 9.43 -7.25 -3.63
C ASN A 45 10.34 -6.33 -2.81
N ILE A 46 11.65 -6.44 -3.06
CA ILE A 46 12.63 -5.49 -2.53
C ILE A 46 12.73 -4.33 -3.53
N GLU A 47 12.54 -3.11 -3.05
CA GLU A 47 12.74 -1.89 -3.82
C GLU A 47 14.23 -1.51 -3.83
N ASP A 48 14.64 -0.73 -4.82
CA ASP A 48 15.98 -0.14 -4.83
C ASP A 48 15.99 1.17 -4.03
N GLU A 49 16.87 1.25 -3.04
CA GLU A 49 16.99 2.40 -2.13
C GLU A 49 17.23 3.71 -2.88
N VAL A 50 17.91 3.67 -4.03
CA VAL A 50 18.20 4.85 -4.85
C VAL A 50 16.92 5.53 -5.38
N HIS A 51 15.80 4.82 -5.46
CA HIS A 51 14.50 5.34 -5.93
C HIS A 51 13.59 5.81 -4.78
N ILE A 52 13.96 5.59 -3.53
CA ILE A 52 13.16 6.00 -2.37
C ILE A 52 13.94 6.79 -1.31
N PRO A 53 14.91 7.66 -1.69
CA PRO A 53 15.66 8.43 -0.72
C PRO A 53 14.72 9.32 0.09
N GLY A 54 14.86 9.28 1.41
CA GLY A 54 14.08 10.10 2.34
C GLY A 54 12.61 9.73 2.52
N LEU A 55 12.07 8.72 1.80
CA LEU A 55 10.64 8.40 1.85
C LEU A 55 10.21 7.90 3.25
N TRP A 56 10.88 6.88 3.78
CA TRP A 56 10.56 6.39 5.13
C TRP A 56 10.85 7.42 6.22
N THR A 57 11.91 8.22 6.06
CA THR A 57 12.23 9.30 7.00
C THR A 57 11.10 10.33 7.04
N THR A 58 10.57 10.71 5.86
CA THR A 58 9.41 11.59 5.72
C THR A 58 8.17 10.97 6.37
N PHE A 59 7.98 9.67 6.23
CA PHE A 59 6.87 8.96 6.89
C PHE A 59 7.04 8.90 8.42
N HIS A 60 8.24 8.67 8.92
CA HIS A 60 8.53 8.75 10.36
C HIS A 60 8.20 10.13 10.93
N GLN A 61 8.55 11.20 10.20
CA GLN A 61 8.19 12.56 10.58
C GLN A 61 6.66 12.76 10.58
N PHE A 62 5.96 12.24 9.56
CA PHE A 62 4.49 12.24 9.52
C PHE A 62 3.88 11.56 10.75
N LEU A 63 4.39 10.40 11.18
CA LEU A 63 3.88 9.73 12.37
C LEU A 63 4.10 10.55 13.64
N LYS A 64 5.24 11.25 13.76
CA LYS A 64 5.51 12.16 14.89
C LYS A 64 4.54 13.35 14.91
N GLU A 65 4.34 14.01 13.77
CA GLU A 65 3.44 15.16 13.63
C GLU A 65 1.98 14.81 13.98
N HIS A 66 1.56 13.57 13.71
CA HIS A 66 0.21 13.08 14.01
C HIS A 66 0.12 12.28 15.32
N CYS A 67 1.17 12.29 16.16
CA CYS A 67 1.22 11.55 17.43
C CYS A 67 0.92 10.04 17.30
N LEU A 68 1.26 9.44 16.16
CA LEU A 68 1.03 8.03 15.87
C LEU A 68 2.21 7.18 16.32
N LYS A 69 1.92 6.12 17.08
CA LYS A 69 2.93 5.11 17.41
C LYS A 69 3.14 4.17 16.21
N PRO A 70 4.39 3.82 15.86
CA PRO A 70 4.68 2.79 14.87
C PRO A 70 3.92 1.50 15.16
N SER A 71 3.28 0.93 14.15
CA SER A 71 2.61 -0.36 14.23
C SER A 71 3.65 -1.49 14.25
N ILE A 72 3.24 -2.71 14.63
CA ILE A 72 4.12 -3.88 14.54
C ILE A 72 4.48 -4.18 13.07
N ALA A 73 3.54 -3.99 12.14
CA ALA A 73 3.79 -4.26 10.73
C ALA A 73 4.75 -3.22 10.12
N PHE A 74 4.59 -1.94 10.45
CA PHE A 74 5.50 -0.89 10.00
C PHE A 74 6.91 -1.09 10.56
N ARG A 75 7.06 -1.46 11.84
CA ARG A 75 8.38 -1.80 12.41
C ARG A 75 9.09 -2.94 11.67
N LYS A 76 8.36 -3.89 11.08
CA LYS A 76 8.94 -4.96 10.25
C LYS A 76 9.45 -4.50 8.88
N THR A 77 9.12 -3.26 8.49
CA THR A 77 9.71 -2.62 7.30
C THR A 77 11.05 -1.95 7.61
N GLN A 78 11.49 -1.96 8.87
CA GLN A 78 12.77 -1.41 9.32
C GLN A 78 13.74 -2.56 9.58
N THR A 79 15.04 -2.36 9.31
CA THR A 79 16.07 -3.34 9.69
C THR A 79 16.59 -3.04 11.10
N SER A 80 17.36 -3.98 11.65
CA SER A 80 18.00 -3.82 12.97
C SER A 80 19.13 -2.78 12.98
N TRP A 81 19.61 -2.36 11.81
CA TRP A 81 20.63 -1.33 11.69
C TRP A 81 19.96 0.05 11.69
N PHE A 82 20.45 0.93 12.57
CA PHE A 82 19.94 2.30 12.74
C PHE A 82 19.80 3.00 11.38
N ASN A 83 18.62 3.55 11.09
CA ASN A 83 18.27 4.26 9.85
C ASN A 83 18.20 3.44 8.54
N SER A 84 18.21 2.10 8.60
CA SER A 84 18.05 1.27 7.39
C SER A 84 16.67 0.60 7.33
N TYR A 85 16.12 0.52 6.11
CA TYR A 85 14.80 -0.05 5.85
C TYR A 85 14.93 -1.40 5.16
N SER A 86 13.98 -2.32 5.35
CA SER A 86 14.03 -3.64 4.73
C SER A 86 13.83 -3.58 3.22
N LEU A 87 13.43 -2.40 2.71
CA LEU A 87 13.08 -2.12 1.32
C LEU A 87 11.95 -3.01 0.77
N ALA A 88 11.33 -3.83 1.62
CA ALA A 88 10.24 -4.71 1.23
C ALA A 88 8.97 -3.89 0.98
N ILE A 89 8.48 -3.91 -0.26
CA ILE A 89 7.31 -3.19 -0.73
C ILE A 89 6.24 -4.14 -1.25
N ILE A 90 4.98 -3.80 -1.02
CA ILE A 90 3.83 -4.47 -1.64
C ILE A 90 3.74 -4.00 -3.09
N PHE A 91 3.79 -4.95 -4.03
CA PHE A 91 3.78 -4.64 -5.45
C PHE A 91 2.36 -4.31 -5.91
N THR A 92 2.15 -3.10 -6.45
CA THR A 92 0.81 -2.54 -6.70
C THR A 92 0.24 -2.90 -8.07
N ASN A 93 1.02 -3.50 -8.96
CA ASN A 93 0.58 -3.96 -10.29
C ASN A 93 -0.62 -4.93 -10.18
N PHE A 94 -0.69 -5.68 -9.07
CA PHE A 94 -1.89 -6.38 -8.64
C PHE A 94 -2.38 -5.78 -7.31
N ALA A 95 -3.59 -5.23 -7.32
CA ALA A 95 -4.25 -4.79 -6.08
C ALA A 95 -5.77 -4.88 -6.20
N ILE A 96 -6.44 -5.43 -5.18
CA ILE A 96 -7.88 -5.27 -5.00
C ILE A 96 -8.07 -4.42 -3.76
N ALA A 97 -8.68 -3.24 -3.90
CA ALA A 97 -8.76 -2.29 -2.79
C ALA A 97 -10.13 -1.62 -2.71
N ASN A 98 -10.54 -1.32 -1.48
CA ASN A 98 -11.74 -0.53 -1.23
C ASN A 98 -11.50 0.91 -1.67
N VAL A 99 -12.41 1.47 -2.46
CA VAL A 99 -12.28 2.85 -2.98
C VAL A 99 -12.24 3.88 -1.84
N SER A 100 -13.00 3.65 -0.75
CA SER A 100 -13.05 4.58 0.38
C SER A 100 -11.73 4.65 1.15
N LEU A 101 -10.87 3.63 1.05
CA LEU A 101 -9.59 3.58 1.75
C LEU A 101 -8.73 4.81 1.44
N PHE A 102 -8.60 5.16 0.16
CA PHE A 102 -7.78 6.30 -0.26
C PHE A 102 -8.60 7.61 -0.35
N ARG A 103 -9.92 7.50 -0.52
CA ARG A 103 -10.80 8.67 -0.68
C ARG A 103 -11.22 9.30 0.65
N ASP A 104 -11.60 8.48 1.62
CA ASP A 104 -12.35 8.92 2.79
C ASP A 104 -11.49 8.87 4.07
N HIS A 105 -10.38 8.13 4.07
CA HIS A 105 -9.50 8.01 5.23
C HIS A 105 -8.62 9.27 5.42
N SER A 106 -8.88 10.03 6.48
CA SER A 106 -8.23 11.32 6.75
C SER A 106 -6.70 11.25 6.85
N LEU A 107 -6.16 10.30 7.63
CA LEU A 107 -4.69 10.14 7.76
C LEU A 107 -4.02 9.72 6.45
N ILE A 108 -4.65 8.86 5.65
CA ILE A 108 -4.11 8.46 4.34
C ILE A 108 -4.08 9.66 3.41
N ARG A 109 -5.17 10.45 3.38
CA ARG A 109 -5.19 11.71 2.61
C ARG A 109 -4.15 12.71 3.07
N ALA A 110 -3.95 12.88 4.38
CA ALA A 110 -2.92 13.75 4.93
C ALA A 110 -1.51 13.29 4.53
N TRP A 111 -1.27 11.97 4.56
CA TRP A 111 -0.01 11.39 4.10
C TRP A 111 0.22 11.64 2.60
N LEU A 112 -0.78 11.38 1.75
CA LEU A 112 -0.68 11.60 0.30
C LEU A 112 -0.43 13.08 -0.02
N HIS A 113 -1.07 14.02 0.70
CA HIS A 113 -0.78 15.45 0.58
C HIS A 113 0.67 15.78 0.99
N LYS A 114 1.17 15.18 2.07
CA LYS A 114 2.56 15.37 2.49
C LYS A 114 3.56 14.86 1.45
N VAL A 115 3.30 13.70 0.86
CA VAL A 115 4.10 13.14 -0.24
C VAL A 115 4.14 14.10 -1.44
N ASP A 116 2.99 14.61 -1.85
CA ASP A 116 2.88 15.54 -2.99
C ASP A 116 3.65 16.84 -2.71
N SER A 117 3.40 17.47 -1.55
CA SER A 117 4.07 18.72 -1.15
C SER A 117 5.59 18.59 -0.96
N ASN A 118 6.10 17.39 -0.64
CA ASN A 118 7.53 17.16 -0.49
C ASN A 118 8.27 17.12 -1.85
N GLY A 119 7.57 16.75 -2.93
CA GLY A 119 8.12 16.69 -4.28
C GLY A 119 8.99 15.46 -4.57
N GLY A 120 9.06 14.48 -3.67
CA GLY A 120 9.88 13.27 -3.82
C GLY A 120 9.50 12.39 -5.02
N ILE A 121 8.23 12.42 -5.45
CA ILE A 121 7.78 11.75 -6.68
C ILE A 121 8.58 12.26 -7.89
N TYR A 122 8.73 13.58 -8.01
CA TYR A 122 9.38 14.21 -9.17
C TYR A 122 10.91 14.21 -9.06
N ARG A 123 11.46 14.38 -7.85
CA ARG A 123 12.91 14.48 -7.63
C ARG A 123 13.61 13.13 -7.57
N HIS A 124 12.92 12.11 -7.07
CA HIS A 124 13.54 10.85 -6.66
C HIS A 124 12.81 9.60 -7.15
N ARG A 125 11.73 9.75 -7.93
CA ARG A 125 10.93 8.63 -8.46
C ARG A 125 10.30 7.78 -7.35
N TRP A 126 9.77 8.43 -6.29
CA TRP A 126 8.95 7.71 -5.31
C TRP A 126 7.75 7.05 -6.00
N GLY A 127 7.81 5.72 -6.12
CA GLY A 127 6.75 4.93 -6.73
C GLY A 127 5.51 4.83 -5.84
N ASP A 128 4.38 4.49 -6.44
CA ASP A 128 3.15 4.28 -5.68
C ASP A 128 3.24 3.04 -4.77
N ALA A 129 3.98 2.00 -5.17
CA ALA A 129 4.18 0.78 -4.38
C ALA A 129 4.82 1.02 -3.00
N PRO A 130 5.96 1.73 -2.86
CA PRO A 130 6.51 2.06 -1.54
C PRO A 130 5.59 3.02 -0.75
N ILE A 131 4.93 3.99 -1.40
CA ILE A 131 3.97 4.89 -0.74
C ILE A 131 2.80 4.09 -0.15
N HIS A 132 2.23 3.17 -0.93
CA HIS A 132 1.17 2.26 -0.50
C HIS A 132 1.66 1.37 0.65
N THR A 133 2.88 0.84 0.57
CA THR A 133 3.44 -0.03 1.63
C THR A 133 3.42 0.66 3.00
N LEU A 134 3.79 1.94 3.07
CA LEU A 134 3.76 2.71 4.31
C LEU A 134 2.33 2.87 4.85
N ILE A 135 1.37 3.18 3.98
CA ILE A 135 -0.05 3.22 4.33
C ILE A 135 -0.51 1.86 4.87
N LEU A 136 -0.25 0.79 4.11
CA LEU A 136 -0.77 -0.55 4.39
C LEU A 136 -0.15 -1.19 5.63
N THR A 137 1.08 -0.80 5.98
CA THR A 137 1.75 -1.32 7.17
C THR A 137 1.47 -0.51 8.43
N GLN A 138 1.04 0.74 8.32
CA GLN A 138 0.89 1.64 9.48
C GLN A 138 -0.54 2.10 9.73
N LEU A 139 -1.30 2.42 8.68
CA LEU A 139 -2.57 3.16 8.78
C LEU A 139 -3.80 2.27 8.62
N ILE A 140 -3.62 0.98 8.36
CA ILE A 140 -4.72 0.01 8.28
C ILE A 140 -4.55 -1.11 9.30
N SER A 141 -5.69 -1.68 9.71
CA SER A 141 -5.68 -2.81 10.62
C SER A 141 -5.20 -4.08 9.91
N ARG A 142 -4.45 -4.93 10.63
CA ARG A 142 -3.88 -6.17 10.06
C ARG A 142 -4.94 -7.11 9.47
N ASN A 143 -6.15 -7.14 10.05
CA ASN A 143 -7.28 -7.95 9.56
C ASN A 143 -7.92 -7.38 8.27
N GLN A 144 -7.62 -6.14 7.90
CA GLN A 144 -8.11 -5.46 6.71
C GLN A 144 -7.11 -5.54 5.52
N LEU A 145 -5.93 -6.12 5.74
CA LEU A 145 -4.91 -6.38 4.73
C LEU A 145 -4.76 -7.88 4.52
N VAL A 146 -4.86 -8.35 3.27
CA VAL A 146 -4.72 -9.78 2.97
C VAL A 146 -3.78 -10.04 1.79
N ARG A 147 -2.97 -11.09 1.91
CA ARG A 147 -2.21 -11.64 0.78
C ARG A 147 -3.01 -12.77 0.14
N LEU A 148 -3.41 -12.61 -1.11
CA LEU A 148 -4.08 -13.64 -1.89
C LEU A 148 -3.02 -14.61 -2.41
N ARG A 149 -3.10 -15.88 -2.00
CA ARG A 149 -2.12 -16.92 -2.35
C ARG A 149 -2.53 -17.78 -3.56
N TYR A 150 -3.73 -17.60 -4.05
CA TYR A 150 -4.35 -18.43 -5.10
C TYR A 150 -4.41 -17.74 -6.46
N PHE A 151 -3.93 -16.50 -6.57
CA PHE A 151 -3.61 -15.85 -7.84
C PHE A 151 -2.12 -16.04 -8.10
N GLY A 152 -1.79 -16.73 -9.18
CA GLY A 152 -0.43 -16.99 -9.65
C GLY A 152 -0.08 -16.19 -10.89
#